data_AF-A0A6J2J5X8-F1
#
_entry.id   AF-A0A6J2J5X8-F1
#
_cell.length_a   1.000
_cell.length_b   1.000
_cell.length_c   1.000
_cell.angle_alpha   90.00
_cell.angle_beta   90.00
_cell.angle_gamma   90.00
#
_symmetry.space_group_name_H-M   'P 1'
#
loop_
_entity.id
_entity.type
_entity.pdbx_description
1 polymer ?
#
loop_
_entity_poly.entity_id
_entity_poly.type
_entity_poly.pdbx_seq_one_letter_code
_entity_poly.pdbx_strand_id
1 'polypeptide(L)'
;MQGAEHSGQWVLIAPEAAIDPPKTSDSEPVFTKLRNPSTGEATLYLFNSGAQQLFEVKAFQEERRSWFIGQTVQQDGRLLFVTPMDPLFLILYYLIKADKEQQGKFQPLDQVVLDPEYPSCPLLLKCANVEQYIQHITEEKEIGSQKFHKYSQEKTLKWLKKKVNQTVKALKSNNISVGERVLASTFVSSKQITDTKEDYVRYAHGLISEYIPEDLSKELLKYLGLPELRNPTPEPPLKMPAKRHAKKK
;
A
#
# COMPACT_ATOMS: atom_id res chain seq x y z
N MET A 1 -2.37 33.70 -30.82
CA MET A 1 -1.20 32.93 -30.35
C MET A 1 -1.74 31.63 -29.77
N GLN A 2 -1.55 30.52 -30.48
CA GLN A 2 -1.94 29.19 -30.02
C GLN A 2 -1.10 28.86 -28.79
N GLY A 3 -1.76 28.63 -27.64
CA GLY A 3 -1.10 28.11 -26.46
C GLY A 3 -0.58 26.72 -26.78
N ALA A 4 0.73 26.52 -26.68
CA ALA A 4 1.30 25.20 -26.71
C ALA A 4 0.64 24.39 -25.59
N GLU A 5 -0.01 23.28 -25.93
CA GLU A 5 -0.35 22.26 -24.94
C GLU A 5 0.96 21.87 -24.25
N HIS A 6 1.14 22.30 -23.00
CA HIS A 6 2.23 21.80 -22.18
C HIS A 6 1.97 20.30 -21.97
N SER A 7 2.64 19.46 -22.75
CA SER A 7 2.69 18.02 -22.53
C SER A 7 3.14 17.79 -21.09
N GLY A 8 2.24 17.32 -20.22
CA GLY A 8 2.55 17.12 -18.82
C GLY A 8 3.72 16.15 -18.66
N GLN A 9 4.82 16.61 -18.08
CA GLN A 9 5.97 15.77 -17.78
C GLN A 9 5.82 15.20 -16.36
N TRP A 10 6.20 13.94 -16.20
CA TRP A 10 6.17 13.25 -14.90
C TRP A 10 7.58 12.75 -14.58
N VAL A 11 8.01 12.93 -13.34
CA VAL A 11 9.28 12.40 -12.84
C VAL A 11 8.98 11.16 -12.02
N LEU A 12 9.52 10.01 -12.42
CA LEU A 12 9.29 8.74 -11.76
C LEU A 12 10.61 8.00 -11.49
N ILE A 13 10.67 7.31 -10.36
CA ILE A 13 11.70 6.32 -10.02
C ILE A 13 11.04 4.95 -10.09
N ALA A 14 11.55 4.08 -10.95
CA ALA A 14 11.04 2.73 -11.14
C ALA A 14 12.18 1.69 -11.16
N PRO A 15 11.93 0.47 -10.65
CA PRO A 15 12.77 -0.68 -10.89
C PRO A 15 12.87 -0.96 -12.39
N GLU A 16 14.01 -1.47 -12.84
CA GLU A 16 14.23 -1.85 -14.24
C GLU A 16 13.16 -2.84 -14.75
N ALA A 17 12.78 -3.81 -13.90
CA ALA A 17 11.73 -4.80 -14.18
C ALA A 17 10.33 -4.20 -14.47
N ALA A 18 10.07 -2.94 -14.09
CA ALA A 18 8.82 -2.25 -14.41
C ALA A 18 8.79 -1.70 -15.85
N ILE A 19 9.96 -1.51 -16.46
CA ILE A 19 10.16 -0.90 -17.78
C ILE A 19 10.88 -1.83 -18.76
N ASP A 20 11.03 -3.12 -18.42
CA ASP A 20 11.64 -4.12 -19.30
C ASP A 20 10.96 -4.11 -20.67
N PRO A 21 11.74 -4.15 -21.76
CA PRO A 21 11.19 -4.07 -23.10
C PRO A 21 10.25 -5.26 -23.37
N PRO A 22 9.14 -5.01 -24.08
CA PRO A 22 8.17 -6.04 -24.37
C PRO A 22 8.80 -7.18 -25.18
N LYS A 23 8.50 -8.43 -24.83
CA LYS A 23 8.92 -9.60 -25.63
C LYS A 23 8.12 -9.73 -26.93
N THR A 24 6.94 -9.13 -26.98
CA THR A 24 6.00 -9.13 -28.12
C THR A 24 5.28 -7.79 -28.20
N SER A 25 4.87 -7.33 -29.37
CA SER A 25 4.23 -6.00 -29.54
C SER A 25 3.01 -5.74 -28.63
N ASP A 26 2.27 -6.79 -28.24
CA ASP A 26 1.07 -6.69 -27.39
C ASP A 26 1.38 -6.73 -25.88
N SER A 27 2.67 -6.67 -25.50
CA SER A 27 3.11 -6.84 -24.12
C SER A 27 3.77 -5.60 -23.54
N GLU A 28 3.38 -4.39 -23.91
CA GLU A 28 3.94 -3.17 -23.31
C GLU A 28 3.53 -3.01 -21.83
N PRO A 29 4.32 -2.29 -21.00
CA PRO A 29 3.90 -1.92 -19.66
C PRO A 29 2.64 -1.04 -19.69
N VAL A 30 1.72 -1.29 -18.77
CA VAL A 30 0.41 -0.62 -18.75
C VAL A 30 0.17 0.07 -17.42
N PHE A 31 0.07 1.41 -17.46
CA PHE A 31 -0.50 2.18 -16.36
C PHE A 31 -2.02 2.05 -16.37
N THR A 32 -2.60 1.67 -15.25
CA THR A 32 -4.05 1.53 -15.11
C THR A 32 -4.53 1.93 -13.73
N LYS A 33 -5.79 2.35 -13.64
CA LYS A 33 -6.46 2.51 -12.35
C LYS A 33 -7.06 1.18 -11.92
N LEU A 34 -6.90 0.84 -10.65
CA LEU A 34 -7.57 -0.28 -9.98
C LEU A 34 -8.10 0.23 -8.63
N ARG A 35 -8.91 -0.59 -7.95
CA ARG A 35 -9.36 -0.26 -6.60
C ARG A 35 -8.21 -0.36 -5.60
N ASN A 36 -8.10 0.66 -4.76
CA ASN A 36 -7.30 0.61 -3.56
C ASN A 36 -7.83 -0.52 -2.65
N PRO A 37 -6.98 -1.45 -2.19
CA PRO A 37 -7.46 -2.61 -1.44
C PRO A 37 -8.00 -2.28 -0.03
N SER A 38 -7.67 -1.11 0.52
CA SER A 38 -8.19 -0.64 1.80
C SER A 38 -9.46 0.20 1.64
N THR A 39 -9.45 1.18 0.74
CA THR A 39 -10.54 2.18 0.61
C THR A 39 -11.52 1.88 -0.52
N GLY A 40 -11.15 1.07 -1.51
CA GLY A 40 -11.93 0.82 -2.73
C GLY A 40 -11.88 1.97 -3.76
N GLU A 41 -11.17 3.06 -3.47
CA GLU A 41 -11.03 4.22 -4.35
C GLU A 41 -10.12 3.96 -5.55
N ALA A 42 -10.23 4.80 -6.59
CA ALA A 42 -9.38 4.70 -7.78
C ALA A 42 -7.92 5.02 -7.43
N THR A 43 -7.01 4.06 -7.61
CA THR A 43 -5.56 4.25 -7.42
C THR A 43 -4.80 3.81 -8.65
N LEU A 44 -3.69 4.51 -8.96
CA LEU A 44 -2.85 4.23 -10.13
C LEU A 44 -1.88 3.08 -9.83
N TYR A 45 -1.82 2.12 -10.74
CA TYR A 45 -0.91 0.98 -10.72
C TYR A 45 -0.22 0.84 -12.08
N LEU A 46 0.87 0.08 -12.09
CA LEU A 46 1.61 -0.29 -13.30
C LEU A 46 1.73 -1.80 -13.37
N PHE A 47 1.30 -2.39 -14.48
CA PHE A 47 1.69 -3.75 -14.86
C PHE A 47 2.92 -3.67 -15.76
N ASN A 48 3.91 -4.53 -15.51
CA ASN A 48 5.02 -4.66 -16.45
C ASN A 48 4.58 -5.33 -17.75
N SER A 49 5.54 -5.42 -18.67
CA SER A 49 5.38 -6.10 -19.94
C SER A 49 4.85 -7.53 -19.77
N GLY A 50 3.66 -7.80 -20.30
CA GLY A 50 2.98 -9.10 -20.19
C GLY A 50 2.22 -9.35 -18.88
N ALA A 51 2.06 -8.31 -18.04
CA ALA A 51 1.31 -8.33 -16.79
C ALA A 51 1.73 -9.44 -15.81
N GLN A 52 3.02 -9.77 -15.78
CA GLN A 52 3.57 -10.79 -14.88
C GLN A 52 3.83 -10.24 -13.47
N GLN A 53 3.99 -8.93 -13.34
CA GLN A 53 4.25 -8.25 -12.07
C GLN A 53 3.44 -6.97 -11.97
N LEU A 54 2.89 -6.75 -10.77
CA LEU A 54 2.16 -5.55 -10.38
C LEU A 54 3.08 -4.60 -9.61
N PHE A 55 2.96 -3.32 -9.88
CA PHE A 55 3.61 -2.25 -9.14
C PHE A 55 2.57 -1.22 -8.70
N GLU A 56 2.70 -0.72 -7.48
CA GLU A 56 1.95 0.45 -7.03
C GLU A 56 2.69 1.74 -7.43
N VAL A 57 1.93 2.81 -7.65
CA VAL A 57 2.48 4.13 -7.95
C VAL A 57 2.15 5.06 -6.79
N LYS A 58 3.17 5.47 -6.02
CA LYS A 58 3.03 6.45 -4.94
C LYS A 58 3.63 7.79 -5.34
N ALA A 59 3.01 8.88 -4.92
CA ALA A 59 3.53 10.22 -5.16
C ALA A 59 4.09 10.81 -3.85
N PHE A 60 5.36 11.19 -3.86
CA PHE A 60 5.90 12.12 -2.87
C PHE A 60 5.59 13.54 -3.31
N GLN A 61 4.93 14.30 -2.44
CA GLN A 61 4.53 15.67 -2.69
C GLN A 61 4.91 16.53 -1.50
N GLU A 62 5.57 17.65 -1.79
CA GLU A 62 5.92 18.69 -0.81
C GLU A 62 5.57 20.06 -1.40
N GLU A 63 5.17 21.00 -0.54
CA GLU A 63 4.79 22.35 -0.99
C GLU A 63 5.98 23.08 -1.64
N ARG A 64 5.68 23.89 -2.66
CA ARG A 64 6.64 24.78 -3.32
C ARG A 64 7.86 24.02 -3.87
N ARG A 65 7.57 22.99 -4.67
CA ARG A 65 8.56 22.22 -5.43
C ARG A 65 8.22 22.27 -6.92
N SER A 66 9.26 22.23 -7.75
CA SER A 66 9.19 22.17 -9.21
C SER A 66 10.44 21.45 -9.72
N TRP A 67 10.38 20.86 -10.91
CA TRP A 67 11.54 20.23 -11.54
C TRP A 67 12.10 21.10 -12.66
N PHE A 68 13.43 21.13 -12.77
CA PHE A 68 14.11 21.54 -13.99
C PHE A 68 14.48 20.28 -14.77
N ILE A 69 13.89 20.11 -15.96
CA ILE A 69 14.07 18.93 -16.82
C ILE A 69 14.66 19.39 -18.14
N GLY A 70 15.97 19.19 -18.32
CA GLY A 70 16.66 19.72 -19.50
C GLY A 70 16.55 21.25 -19.58
N GLN A 71 15.76 21.76 -20.52
CA GLN A 71 15.51 23.21 -20.71
C GLN A 71 14.08 23.63 -20.34
N THR A 72 13.27 22.73 -19.77
CA THR A 72 11.89 23.01 -19.35
C THR A 72 11.76 23.06 -17.83
N VAL A 73 10.75 23.80 -17.36
CA VAL A 73 10.34 23.81 -15.96
C VAL A 73 9.02 23.05 -15.85
N GLN A 74 9.01 21.97 -15.08
CA GLN A 74 7.78 21.25 -14.72
C GLN A 74 7.29 21.80 -13.38
N GLN A 75 6.16 22.51 -13.41
CA GLN A 75 5.56 23.11 -12.22
C GLN A 75 5.15 22.05 -11.18
N ASP A 76 4.70 20.89 -11.63
CA ASP A 76 4.39 19.77 -10.75
C ASP A 76 5.68 19.20 -10.14
N GLY A 77 5.94 19.54 -8.88
CA GLY A 77 7.10 19.06 -8.12
C GLY A 77 6.97 17.66 -7.55
N ARG A 78 5.92 16.89 -7.88
CA ARG A 78 5.76 15.52 -7.38
C ARG A 78 6.86 14.61 -7.90
N LEU A 79 7.31 13.69 -7.04
CA LEU A 79 8.18 12.58 -7.39
C LEU A 79 7.39 11.28 -7.28
N LEU A 80 7.23 10.57 -8.40
CA LEU A 80 6.53 9.29 -8.41
C LEU A 80 7.49 8.16 -8.08
N PHE A 81 7.05 7.24 -7.24
CA PHE A 81 7.73 5.98 -6.93
C PHE A 81 6.89 4.83 -7.45
N VAL A 82 7.52 3.97 -8.24
CA VAL A 82 6.95 2.70 -8.67
C VAL A 82 7.57 1.60 -7.82
N THR A 83 6.79 0.92 -7.01
CA THR A 83 7.30 -0.12 -6.10
C THR A 83 6.58 -1.45 -6.34
N PRO A 84 7.28 -2.60 -6.29
CA PRO A 84 6.63 -3.91 -6.43
C PRO A 84 5.49 -4.07 -5.43
N MET A 85 4.33 -4.54 -5.90
CA MET A 85 3.14 -4.72 -5.09
C MET A 85 2.71 -6.18 -5.10
N ASP A 86 2.36 -6.73 -3.93
CA ASP A 86 1.80 -8.07 -3.85
C ASP A 86 0.34 -8.06 -4.36
N PRO A 87 0.03 -8.73 -5.49
CA PRO A 87 -1.30 -8.71 -6.08
C PRO A 87 -2.37 -9.33 -5.17
N LEU A 88 -1.99 -10.16 -4.18
CA LEU A 88 -2.96 -10.75 -3.26
C LEU A 88 -3.72 -9.71 -2.45
N PHE A 89 -3.16 -8.54 -2.15
CA PHE A 89 -3.91 -7.48 -1.45
C PHE A 89 -5.09 -6.97 -2.30
N LEU A 90 -4.89 -6.79 -3.60
CA LEU A 90 -5.94 -6.34 -4.51
C LEU A 90 -6.97 -7.47 -4.74
N ILE A 91 -6.52 -8.71 -4.90
CA ILE A 91 -7.43 -9.86 -5.06
C ILE A 91 -8.25 -10.09 -3.78
N LEU A 92 -7.66 -9.88 -2.60
CA LEU A 92 -8.33 -9.97 -1.31
C LEU A 92 -9.52 -9.01 -1.21
N TYR A 93 -9.40 -7.79 -1.74
CA TYR A 93 -10.52 -6.85 -1.81
C TYR A 93 -11.72 -7.47 -2.56
N TYR A 94 -11.49 -8.04 -3.74
CA TYR A 94 -12.53 -8.67 -4.54
C TYR A 94 -13.11 -9.92 -3.87
N LEU A 95 -12.28 -10.73 -3.22
CA LEU A 95 -12.72 -11.90 -2.48
C LEU A 95 -13.63 -11.53 -1.30
N ILE A 96 -13.26 -10.53 -0.51
CA ILE A 96 -14.08 -10.05 0.62
C ILE A 96 -15.40 -9.46 0.11
N LYS A 97 -15.35 -8.70 -0.99
CA LYS A 97 -16.55 -8.15 -1.63
C LYS A 97 -17.48 -9.28 -2.09
N ALA A 98 -16.96 -10.25 -2.83
CA ALA A 98 -17.74 -11.39 -3.33
C ALA A 98 -18.31 -12.27 -2.20
N ASP A 99 -17.57 -12.46 -1.11
CA ASP A 99 -18.03 -13.21 0.07
C ASP A 99 -19.25 -12.53 0.73
N LYS A 100 -19.19 -11.20 0.88
CA LYS A 100 -20.30 -10.38 1.40
C LYS A 100 -21.52 -10.38 0.47
N GLU A 101 -21.32 -10.20 -0.83
CA GLU A 101 -22.41 -10.12 -1.81
C GLU A 101 -23.08 -11.46 -2.09
N GLN A 102 -22.31 -12.56 -2.07
CA GLN A 102 -22.80 -13.89 -2.46
C GLN A 102 -22.93 -14.87 -1.29
N GLN A 103 -22.89 -14.38 -0.05
CA GLN A 103 -23.09 -15.20 1.16
C GLN A 103 -22.13 -16.41 1.24
N GLY A 104 -20.85 -16.20 0.90
CA GLY A 104 -19.81 -17.24 1.03
C GLY A 104 -19.91 -18.40 0.04
N LYS A 105 -20.35 -18.15 -1.20
CA LYS A 105 -20.32 -19.15 -2.29
C LYS A 105 -18.92 -19.31 -2.87
N PHE A 106 -18.61 -20.56 -3.27
CA PHE A 106 -17.41 -20.91 -4.02
C PHE A 106 -17.57 -20.48 -5.48
N GLN A 107 -16.60 -19.72 -5.99
CA GLN A 107 -16.65 -19.14 -7.34
C GLN A 107 -15.31 -19.23 -8.06
N PRO A 108 -15.31 -19.32 -9.41
CA PRO A 108 -14.10 -19.16 -10.22
C PRO A 108 -13.47 -17.77 -10.04
N LEU A 109 -12.14 -17.67 -10.05
CA LEU A 109 -11.43 -16.40 -9.80
C LEU A 109 -11.69 -15.34 -10.86
N ASP A 110 -11.88 -15.74 -12.12
CA ASP A 110 -12.26 -14.89 -13.24
C ASP A 110 -13.65 -14.24 -13.06
N GLN A 111 -14.53 -14.85 -12.26
CA GLN A 111 -15.82 -14.28 -11.87
C GLN A 111 -15.71 -13.39 -10.64
N VAL A 112 -14.79 -13.69 -9.72
CA VAL A 112 -14.55 -12.89 -8.51
C VAL A 112 -13.83 -11.58 -8.85
N VAL A 113 -12.77 -11.64 -9.66
CA VAL A 113 -11.96 -10.48 -10.05
C VAL A 113 -12.52 -9.86 -11.33
N LEU A 114 -13.76 -9.37 -11.23
CA LEU A 114 -14.48 -8.72 -12.31
C LEU A 114 -15.04 -7.39 -11.84
N ASP A 115 -14.66 -6.32 -12.54
CA ASP A 115 -15.01 -4.95 -12.16
C ASP A 115 -15.29 -4.10 -13.40
N PRO A 116 -16.57 -3.80 -13.71
CA PRO A 116 -16.93 -2.99 -14.88
C PRO A 116 -16.34 -1.58 -14.85
N GLU A 117 -16.12 -1.01 -13.65
CA GLU A 117 -15.51 0.32 -13.50
C GLU A 117 -13.99 0.29 -13.75
N TYR A 118 -13.36 -0.87 -13.52
CA TYR A 118 -11.91 -1.07 -13.63
C TYR A 118 -11.61 -2.34 -14.45
N PRO A 119 -11.76 -2.29 -15.79
CA PRO A 119 -11.70 -3.46 -16.67
C PRO A 119 -10.32 -4.13 -16.73
N SER A 120 -9.27 -3.49 -16.23
CA SER A 120 -7.92 -4.04 -16.15
C SER A 120 -7.72 -4.99 -14.96
N CYS A 121 -8.68 -5.12 -14.04
CA CYS A 121 -8.54 -6.01 -12.87
C CYS A 121 -8.25 -7.49 -13.19
N PRO A 122 -8.70 -8.10 -14.31
CA PRO A 122 -8.35 -9.49 -14.62
C PRO A 122 -6.85 -9.70 -14.88
N LEU A 123 -6.09 -8.63 -15.16
CA LEU A 123 -4.63 -8.71 -15.25
C LEU A 123 -3.98 -9.15 -13.93
N LEU A 124 -4.64 -8.94 -12.79
CA LEU A 124 -4.19 -9.43 -11.48
C LEU A 124 -4.03 -10.95 -11.47
N LEU A 125 -4.87 -11.68 -12.21
CA LEU A 125 -4.81 -13.14 -12.30
C LEU A 125 -3.66 -13.62 -13.20
N LYS A 126 -3.13 -12.76 -14.08
CA LYS A 126 -1.98 -13.06 -14.94
C LYS A 126 -0.63 -12.90 -14.22
N CYS A 127 -0.61 -12.21 -13.08
CA CYS A 127 0.60 -12.02 -12.29
C CYS A 127 1.19 -13.38 -11.87
N ALA A 128 2.52 -13.47 -11.92
CA ALA A 128 3.23 -14.70 -11.63
C ALA A 128 2.89 -15.22 -10.22
N ASN A 129 2.71 -16.54 -10.12
CA ASN A 129 2.46 -17.27 -8.87
C ASN A 129 1.15 -16.94 -8.13
N VAL A 130 0.25 -16.12 -8.69
CA VAL A 130 -1.05 -15.82 -8.05
C VAL A 130 -1.85 -17.10 -7.80
N GLU A 131 -1.92 -18.01 -8.77
CA GLU A 131 -2.59 -19.31 -8.60
C GLU A 131 -2.04 -20.13 -7.43
N GLN A 132 -0.74 -20.02 -7.15
CA GLN A 132 -0.10 -20.75 -6.05
C GLN A 132 -0.29 -20.05 -4.71
N TYR A 133 -0.37 -18.72 -4.69
CA TYR A 133 -0.47 -17.95 -3.46
C TYR A 133 -1.92 -17.70 -3.01
N ILE A 134 -2.90 -17.82 -3.91
CA ILE A 134 -4.31 -17.59 -3.61
C ILE A 134 -4.83 -18.51 -2.48
N GLN A 135 -4.29 -19.73 -2.39
CA GLN A 135 -4.61 -20.69 -1.32
C GLN A 135 -4.30 -20.19 0.09
N HIS A 136 -3.50 -19.12 0.23
CA HIS A 136 -3.21 -18.46 1.50
C HIS A 136 -4.33 -17.57 2.01
N ILE A 137 -5.26 -17.16 1.15
CA ILE A 137 -6.40 -16.30 1.52
C ILE A 137 -7.76 -16.94 1.18
N THR A 138 -7.78 -18.06 0.46
CA THR A 138 -9.02 -18.77 0.06
C THR A 138 -9.11 -20.22 0.53
N GLU A 139 -10.33 -20.70 0.74
CA GLU A 139 -10.68 -22.12 0.62
C GLU A 139 -10.85 -22.49 -0.84
N GLU A 140 -10.33 -23.65 -1.25
CA GLU A 140 -10.38 -24.14 -2.63
C GLU A 140 -11.23 -25.41 -2.68
N LYS A 141 -12.07 -25.50 -3.71
CA LYS A 141 -12.77 -26.72 -4.11
C LYS A 141 -12.52 -26.96 -5.59
N GLU A 142 -12.24 -28.20 -5.94
CA GLU A 142 -12.03 -28.62 -7.31
C GLU A 142 -13.22 -29.47 -7.75
N ILE A 143 -13.81 -29.11 -8.89
CA ILE A 143 -14.90 -29.86 -9.52
C ILE A 143 -14.51 -30.05 -10.98
N GLY A 144 -14.19 -31.29 -11.36
CA GLY A 144 -13.64 -31.58 -12.69
C GLY A 144 -12.27 -30.95 -12.87
N SER A 145 -12.10 -30.14 -13.91
CA SER A 145 -10.86 -29.40 -14.20
C SER A 145 -10.89 -27.94 -13.73
N GLN A 146 -11.95 -27.51 -13.02
CA GLN A 146 -12.15 -26.13 -12.62
C GLN A 146 -12.01 -25.98 -11.10
N LYS A 147 -11.29 -24.93 -10.71
CA LYS A 147 -11.08 -24.55 -9.31
C LYS A 147 -12.03 -23.44 -8.92
N PHE A 148 -12.64 -23.60 -7.76
CA PHE A 148 -13.55 -22.64 -7.15
C PHE A 148 -12.96 -22.18 -5.83
N HIS A 149 -12.99 -20.88 -5.60
CA HIS A 149 -12.40 -20.23 -4.45
C HIS A 149 -13.48 -19.53 -3.62
N LYS A 150 -13.29 -19.55 -2.30
CA LYS A 150 -14.09 -18.79 -1.35
C LYS A 150 -13.15 -18.10 -0.38
N TYR A 151 -13.44 -16.86 0.00
CA TYR A 151 -12.67 -16.13 1.02
C TYR A 151 -12.59 -16.95 2.33
N SER A 152 -11.42 -16.94 2.95
CA SER A 152 -11.21 -17.57 4.26
C SER A 152 -10.46 -16.61 5.17
N GLN A 153 -11.19 -16.06 6.14
CA GLN A 153 -10.66 -15.13 7.13
C GLN A 153 -9.55 -15.75 7.97
N GLU A 154 -9.69 -17.02 8.39
CA GLU A 154 -8.68 -17.71 9.19
C GLU A 154 -7.33 -17.82 8.45
N LYS A 155 -7.37 -18.23 7.18
CA LYS A 155 -6.16 -18.32 6.35
C LYS A 155 -5.55 -16.94 6.10
N THR A 156 -6.40 -15.96 5.83
CA THR A 156 -5.99 -14.56 5.61
C THR A 156 -5.27 -13.99 6.83
N LEU A 157 -5.76 -14.20 8.05
CA LEU A 157 -5.08 -13.77 9.28
C LEU A 157 -3.71 -14.45 9.47
N LYS A 158 -3.60 -15.75 9.15
CA LYS A 158 -2.30 -16.46 9.17
C LYS A 158 -1.32 -15.88 8.15
N TRP A 159 -1.79 -15.55 6.95
CA TRP A 159 -1.00 -14.92 5.90
C TRP A 159 -0.57 -13.49 6.29
N LEU A 160 -1.49 -12.66 6.79
CA LEU A 160 -1.21 -11.31 7.26
C LEU A 160 -0.19 -11.30 8.41
N LYS A 161 -0.29 -12.23 9.37
CA LYS A 161 0.73 -12.38 10.42
C LYS A 161 2.13 -12.64 9.85
N LYS A 162 2.24 -13.43 8.77
CA LYS A 162 3.53 -13.62 8.07
C LYS A 162 3.99 -12.32 7.42
N LYS A 163 3.10 -11.55 6.78
CA LYS A 163 3.41 -10.23 6.22
C LYS A 163 3.90 -9.26 7.30
N VAL A 164 3.22 -9.18 8.44
CA VAL A 164 3.64 -8.34 9.59
C VAL A 164 5.06 -8.72 10.01
N ASN A 165 5.35 -10.00 10.17
CA ASN A 165 6.69 -10.46 10.54
C ASN A 165 7.75 -10.15 9.47
N GLN A 166 7.40 -10.21 8.19
CA GLN A 166 8.29 -9.81 7.09
C GLN A 166 8.59 -8.31 7.16
N THR A 167 7.57 -7.47 7.36
CA THR A 167 7.72 -6.02 7.53
C THR A 167 8.58 -5.69 8.74
N VAL A 168 8.37 -6.34 9.90
CA VAL A 168 9.22 -6.16 11.08
C VAL A 168 10.69 -6.48 10.78
N LYS A 169 10.97 -7.54 10.03
CA LYS A 169 12.34 -7.86 9.62
C LYS A 169 12.92 -6.76 8.73
N ALA A 170 12.15 -6.28 7.75
CA ALA A 170 12.58 -5.21 6.86
C ALA A 170 12.85 -3.89 7.61
N LEU A 171 11.99 -3.52 8.56
CA LEU A 171 12.17 -2.31 9.39
C LEU A 171 13.50 -2.37 10.17
N LYS A 172 13.80 -3.52 10.76
CA LYS A 172 15.06 -3.74 11.49
C LYS A 172 16.28 -3.73 10.56
N SER A 173 16.21 -4.40 9.41
CA SER A 173 17.31 -4.46 8.45
C SER A 173 17.62 -3.10 7.81
N ASN A 174 16.62 -2.22 7.69
CA ASN A 174 16.78 -0.86 7.17
C ASN A 174 17.03 0.19 8.26
N ASN A 175 17.22 -0.23 9.53
CA ASN A 175 17.45 0.66 10.68
C ASN A 175 16.38 1.76 10.86
N ILE A 176 15.10 1.42 10.63
CA ILE A 176 13.99 2.35 10.80
C ILE A 176 13.56 2.37 12.27
N SER A 177 13.58 3.56 12.89
CA SER A 177 13.08 3.78 14.25
C SER A 177 11.55 3.84 14.27
N VAL A 178 10.93 3.11 15.22
CA VAL A 178 9.47 2.89 15.27
C VAL A 178 8.81 3.37 16.56
N GLY A 179 9.57 3.90 17.51
CA GLY A 179 9.07 4.35 18.81
C GLY A 179 8.12 5.56 18.75
N GLU A 180 7.36 5.75 19.84
CA GLU A 180 6.30 6.75 20.03
C GLU A 180 6.73 8.21 19.79
N ARG A 181 8.03 8.47 19.74
CA ARG A 181 8.61 9.73 19.26
C ARG A 181 9.54 9.42 18.09
N VAL A 182 9.00 9.44 16.87
CA VAL A 182 9.81 9.52 15.65
C VAL A 182 10.47 10.90 15.66
N LEU A 183 11.65 10.96 16.27
CA LEU A 183 12.50 12.14 16.25
C LEU A 183 13.17 12.18 14.86
N ALA A 184 13.33 13.38 14.28
CA ALA A 184 14.02 13.54 13.00
C ALA A 184 15.39 12.83 13.06
N SER A 185 15.88 12.31 11.93
CA SER A 185 17.18 11.62 11.84
C SER A 185 18.36 12.47 12.36
N THR A 186 18.18 13.79 12.46
CA THR A 186 19.14 14.78 12.99
C THR A 186 19.02 15.05 14.50
N PHE A 187 18.05 14.47 15.20
CA PHE A 187 17.81 14.75 16.62
C PHE A 187 18.55 13.75 17.52
N VAL A 188 19.48 14.25 18.33
CA VAL A 188 20.21 13.45 19.32
C VAL A 188 19.54 13.63 20.69
N SER A 189 18.83 12.61 21.17
CA SER A 189 18.32 12.57 22.54
C SER A 189 19.28 11.83 23.46
N SER A 190 19.44 12.33 24.69
CA SER A 190 20.26 11.69 25.75
C SER A 190 19.59 10.48 26.42
N LYS A 191 18.32 10.18 26.11
CA LYS A 191 17.62 8.97 26.54
C LYS A 191 17.57 7.97 25.39
N GLN A 192 18.29 6.86 25.51
CA GLN A 192 18.12 5.71 24.62
C GLN A 192 16.76 5.05 24.92
N ILE A 193 15.71 5.54 24.26
CA ILE A 193 14.46 4.78 24.19
C ILE A 193 14.72 3.71 23.15
N THR A 194 14.88 2.47 23.61
CA THR A 194 15.04 1.32 22.71
C THR A 194 13.65 0.89 22.26
N ASP A 195 13.44 0.86 20.94
CA ASP A 195 12.18 0.40 20.36
C ASP A 195 11.92 -1.05 20.78
N THR A 196 10.77 -1.28 21.41
CA THR A 196 10.41 -2.62 21.88
C THR A 196 9.97 -3.48 20.70
N LYS A 197 9.97 -4.81 20.89
CA LYS A 197 9.43 -5.73 19.88
C LYS A 197 7.97 -5.42 19.55
N GLU A 198 7.20 -4.96 20.53
CA GLU A 198 5.79 -4.60 20.35
C GLU A 198 5.64 -3.35 19.47
N ASP A 199 6.51 -2.35 19.63
CA ASP A 199 6.50 -1.14 18.80
C ASP A 199 6.70 -1.46 17.31
N TYR A 200 7.65 -2.34 17.00
CA TYR A 200 7.85 -2.82 15.62
C TYR A 200 6.63 -3.54 15.07
N VAL A 201 6.00 -4.41 15.87
CA VAL A 201 4.81 -5.15 15.41
C VAL A 201 3.64 -4.19 15.20
N ARG A 202 3.48 -3.19 16.07
CA ARG A 202 2.44 -2.16 15.94
C ARG A 202 2.66 -1.28 14.72
N TYR A 203 3.90 -0.83 14.49
CA TYR A 203 4.25 -0.04 13.32
C TYR A 203 4.03 -0.83 12.02
N ALA A 204 4.46 -2.10 12.00
CA ALA A 204 4.23 -2.99 10.86
C ALA A 204 2.74 -3.28 10.63
N HIS A 205 1.93 -3.42 11.69
CA HIS A 205 0.47 -3.51 11.58
C HIS A 205 -0.12 -2.24 10.96
N GLY A 206 0.34 -1.05 11.36
CA GLY A 206 -0.07 0.22 10.76
C GLY A 206 0.21 0.28 9.25
N LEU A 207 1.42 -0.05 8.84
CA LEU A 207 1.80 -0.10 7.42
C LEU A 207 0.94 -1.08 6.62
N ILE A 208 0.64 -2.26 7.16
CA ILE A 208 -0.19 -3.26 6.48
C ILE A 208 -1.65 -2.83 6.43
N SER A 209 -2.12 -2.07 7.42
CA SER A 209 -3.50 -1.58 7.49
C SER A 209 -3.85 -0.65 6.33
N GLU A 210 -2.87 0.02 5.71
CA GLU A 210 -3.07 0.81 4.50
C GLU A 210 -3.43 -0.04 3.25
N TYR A 211 -3.25 -1.36 3.32
CA TYR A 211 -3.48 -2.28 2.21
C TYR A 211 -4.62 -3.27 2.46
N ILE A 212 -5.35 -3.14 3.58
CA ILE A 212 -6.49 -4.01 3.92
C ILE A 212 -7.69 -3.19 4.42
N PRO A 213 -8.92 -3.71 4.31
CA PRO A 213 -10.09 -3.05 4.86
C PRO A 213 -10.01 -2.88 6.39
N GLU A 214 -10.65 -1.83 6.91
CA GLU A 214 -10.60 -1.47 8.34
C GLU A 214 -11.06 -2.61 9.27
N ASP A 215 -12.12 -3.33 8.90
CA ASP A 215 -12.63 -4.48 9.66
C ASP A 215 -11.55 -5.57 9.83
N LEU A 216 -10.85 -5.89 8.74
CA LEU A 216 -9.78 -6.88 8.74
C LEU A 216 -8.55 -6.39 9.52
N SER A 217 -8.26 -5.08 9.48
CA SER A 217 -7.19 -4.48 10.30
C SER A 217 -7.47 -4.65 11.81
N LYS A 218 -8.71 -4.42 12.25
CA LYS A 218 -9.13 -4.63 13.65
C LYS A 218 -9.00 -6.09 14.08
N GLU A 219 -9.38 -7.02 13.21
CA GLU A 219 -9.23 -8.44 13.46
C GLU A 219 -7.76 -8.87 13.51
N LEU A 220 -6.93 -8.34 12.62
CA LEU A 220 -5.49 -8.58 12.62
C LEU A 220 -4.86 -8.06 13.92
N LEU A 221 -5.27 -6.88 14.40
CA LEU A 221 -4.79 -6.31 15.66
C LEU A 221 -5.07 -7.26 16.84
N LYS A 222 -6.30 -7.77 16.92
CA LYS A 222 -6.71 -8.77 17.92
C LYS A 222 -5.91 -10.07 17.77
N TYR A 223 -5.73 -10.54 16.54
CA TYR A 223 -4.97 -11.77 16.24
C TYR A 223 -3.48 -11.67 16.61
N LEU A 224 -2.91 -10.47 16.56
CA LEU A 224 -1.53 -10.19 16.98
C LEU A 224 -1.39 -10.02 18.51
N GLY A 225 -2.50 -9.89 19.24
CA GLY A 225 -2.49 -9.65 20.68
C GLY A 225 -2.05 -8.24 21.07
N LEU A 226 -2.16 -7.27 20.15
CA LEU A 226 -1.79 -5.89 20.42
C LEU A 226 -2.95 -5.14 21.11
N PRO A 227 -2.71 -4.36 22.18
CA PRO A 227 -3.75 -3.54 22.78
C PRO A 227 -4.17 -2.42 21.82
N GLU A 228 -5.47 -2.15 21.77
CA GLU A 228 -6.01 -0.97 21.08
C GLU A 228 -5.42 0.29 21.72
N LEU A 229 -4.91 1.20 20.88
CA LEU A 229 -4.46 2.50 21.38
C LEU A 229 -5.69 3.26 21.87
N ARG A 230 -5.71 3.59 23.17
CA ARG A 230 -6.57 4.67 23.65
C ARG A 230 -6.07 5.93 22.97
N ASN A 231 -6.95 6.64 22.27
CA ASN A 231 -6.64 7.96 21.72
C ASN A 231 -5.97 8.80 22.83
N PRO A 232 -4.84 9.48 22.56
CA PRO A 232 -4.31 10.43 23.52
C PRO A 232 -5.41 11.45 23.81
N THR A 233 -5.78 11.59 25.08
CA THR A 233 -6.52 12.78 25.54
C THR A 233 -5.79 14.01 25.01
N PRO A 234 -6.50 15.01 24.45
CA PRO A 234 -5.86 16.22 23.96
C PRO A 234 -4.97 16.80 25.06
N GLU A 235 -3.66 16.94 24.80
CA GLU A 235 -2.76 17.59 25.75
C GLU A 235 -3.32 18.99 26.08
N PRO A 236 -3.40 19.38 27.36
CA PRO A 236 -3.83 20.71 27.72
C PRO A 236 -2.94 21.74 27.02
N PRO A 237 -3.48 22.83 26.47
CA PRO A 237 -2.68 23.83 25.78
C PRO A 237 -1.59 24.36 26.71
N LEU A 238 -0.34 24.26 26.25
CA LEU A 238 0.84 24.80 26.92
C LEU A 238 0.58 26.30 27.20
N LYS A 239 0.53 26.67 28.49
CA LYS A 239 0.38 28.07 28.92
C LYS A 239 1.54 28.89 28.34
N MET A 240 1.22 29.87 27.49
CA MET A 240 2.22 30.82 27.00
C MET A 240 2.82 31.61 28.18
N PRO A 241 4.15 31.80 28.23
CA PRO A 241 4.75 32.65 29.26
C PRO A 241 4.35 34.11 29.06
N ALA A 242 3.91 34.75 30.16
CA ALA A 242 3.50 36.14 30.17
C ALA A 242 4.62 37.06 29.65
N LYS A 243 4.25 37.98 28.74
CA LYS A 243 5.15 39.00 28.19
C LYS A 243 5.71 39.85 29.33
N ARG A 244 7.03 39.78 29.57
CA ARG A 244 7.74 40.72 30.43
C ARG A 244 7.66 42.12 29.81
N HIS A 245 6.97 43.04 30.47
CA HIS A 245 7.02 44.45 30.12
C HIS A 245 8.43 45.02 30.34
N ALA A 246 9.02 45.58 29.29
CA ALA A 246 10.25 46.36 29.37
C ALA A 246 9.96 47.66 30.14
N LYS A 247 10.66 47.87 31.26
CA LYS A 247 10.73 49.18 31.93
C LYS A 247 11.51 50.13 31.02
N LYS A 248 10.86 51.18 30.53
CA LYS A 248 11.56 52.33 29.95
C LYS A 248 12.33 53.06 31.05
N LYS A 249 13.61 53.31 30.82
CA LYS A 249 14.37 54.38 31.48
C LYS A 249 14.12 55.68 30.73
#